data_AF-A0A9Q3F1H9-F1
#
_entry.id   AF-A0A9Q3F1H9-F1
#
_cell.length_a   1.000
_cell.length_b   1.000
_cell.length_c   1.000
_cell.angle_alpha   90.00
_cell.angle_beta   90.00
_cell.angle_gamma   90.00
#
_symmetry.space_group_name_H-M   'P 1'
#
loop_
_entity.id
_entity.type
_entity.pdbx_description
1 polymer ?
#
loop_
_entity_poly.entity_id
_entity_poly.type
_entity_poly.pdbx_seq_one_letter_code
_entity_poly.pdbx_strand_id
1 'polypeptide(L)'
;MHKTPQFKLGDLILVSTLKYKNIKGPKKWKDYFEGEFIIEALHGKNAVKVELTGELENKHPTFPVSLQKNYTQIDKESFPLINETPLELPPLDQSE
;
A
#
# COMPACT_ATOMS: atom_id res chain seq x y z
N MET A 1 5.40 -19.24 -13.64
CA MET A 1 4.29 -19.72 -12.79
C MET A 1 3.95 -18.61 -11.80
N HIS A 2 2.83 -17.90 -12.00
CA HIS A 2 2.43 -16.83 -11.07
C HIS A 2 1.87 -17.46 -9.79
N LYS A 3 2.56 -17.24 -8.66
CA LYS A 3 2.12 -17.73 -7.36
C LYS A 3 0.91 -16.90 -6.92
N THR A 4 -0.27 -17.52 -6.85
CA THR A 4 -1.46 -16.84 -6.33
C THR A 4 -1.20 -16.50 -4.86
N PRO A 5 -1.21 -15.22 -4.45
CA PRO A 5 -1.09 -14.87 -3.06
C PRO A 5 -2.29 -15.48 -2.30
N GLN A 6 -2.00 -16.24 -1.25
CA GLN A 6 -3.00 -16.69 -0.30
C GLN A 6 -3.11 -15.63 0.78
N PHE A 7 -4.27 -15.00 0.83
CA PHE A 7 -4.61 -14.00 1.83
C PHE A 7 -5.37 -14.66 2.99
N LYS A 8 -5.10 -14.24 4.22
CA LYS A 8 -5.84 -14.65 5.41
C LYS A 8 -6.62 -13.48 6.00
N LEU A 9 -7.68 -13.81 6.74
CA LEU A 9 -8.39 -12.85 7.58
C LEU A 9 -7.41 -12.21 8.58
N GLY A 10 -7.40 -10.88 8.67
CA GLY A 10 -6.49 -10.13 9.51
C GLY A 10 -5.14 -9.78 8.88
N ASP A 11 -4.82 -10.26 7.67
CA ASP A 11 -3.59 -9.86 6.98
C ASP A 11 -3.67 -8.40 6.54
N LEU A 12 -2.52 -7.73 6.56
CA LEU A 12 -2.33 -6.39 6.01
C LEU A 12 -2.06 -6.50 4.50
N ILE A 13 -2.79 -5.73 3.71
CA ILE A 13 -2.62 -5.68 2.27
C ILE A 13 -2.60 -4.26 1.74
N LEU A 14 -1.90 -4.12 0.62
CA LEU A 14 -1.90 -2.92 -0.21
C LEU A 14 -2.94 -3.10 -1.33
N VAL A 15 -3.78 -2.08 -1.54
CA VAL A 15 -4.77 -2.07 -2.63
C VAL A 15 -4.25 -1.21 -3.78
N SER A 16 -4.29 -1.75 -5.01
CA SER A 16 -3.80 -1.02 -6.18
C SER A 16 -4.73 0.12 -6.56
N THR A 17 -4.19 1.34 -6.66
CA THR A 17 -4.97 2.54 -6.97
C THR A 17 -5.07 2.82 -8.48
N LEU A 18 -4.48 1.95 -9.31
CA LEU A 18 -4.35 2.10 -10.77
C LEU A 18 -5.68 2.31 -11.49
N LYS A 19 -6.76 1.68 -11.01
CA LYS A 19 -8.10 1.78 -11.61
C LYS A 19 -8.96 2.86 -10.97
N TYR A 20 -8.48 3.55 -9.94
CA TYR A 20 -9.27 4.51 -9.17
C TYR A 20 -8.98 5.93 -9.68
N LYS A 21 -9.93 6.44 -10.48
CA LYS A 21 -9.90 7.80 -11.04
C LYS A 21 -10.26 8.90 -10.03
N ASN A 22 -10.81 8.55 -8.86
CA ASN A 22 -11.34 9.51 -7.87
C ASN A 22 -10.47 9.67 -6.62
N ILE A 23 -9.21 9.25 -6.66
CA ILE A 23 -8.27 9.49 -5.56
C ILE A 23 -7.56 10.82 -5.85
N LYS A 24 -7.41 11.66 -4.84
CA LYS A 24 -7.12 13.09 -5.00
C LYS A 24 -5.62 13.28 -5.26
N GLY A 25 -5.22 13.53 -6.52
CA GLY A 25 -3.83 13.85 -6.82
C GLY A 25 -3.44 13.78 -8.30
N PRO A 26 -2.34 14.44 -8.71
CA PRO A 26 -1.82 14.35 -10.07
C PRO A 26 -1.33 12.92 -10.36
N LYS A 27 -1.87 12.32 -11.43
CA LYS A 27 -1.58 10.94 -11.89
C LYS A 27 -0.10 10.56 -11.98
N LYS A 28 0.80 11.54 -12.09
CA LYS A 28 2.25 11.35 -12.21
C LYS A 28 2.97 11.04 -10.88
N TRP A 29 2.41 11.44 -9.74
CA TRP A 29 3.03 11.26 -8.41
C TRP A 29 2.21 10.35 -7.49
N LYS A 30 1.28 9.59 -8.06
CA LYS A 30 0.42 8.72 -7.29
C LYS A 30 1.09 7.37 -7.11
N ASP A 31 1.14 6.89 -5.88
CA ASP A 31 1.58 5.54 -5.60
C ASP A 31 0.64 4.53 -6.25
N TYR A 32 1.23 3.53 -6.91
CA TYR A 32 0.50 2.46 -7.60
C TYR A 32 -0.34 1.59 -6.64
N PHE A 33 -0.03 1.67 -5.36
CA PHE A 33 -0.60 0.92 -4.26
C PHE A 33 -0.80 1.86 -3.09
N GLU A 34 -1.90 1.70 -2.37
CA GLU A 34 -2.26 2.55 -1.25
C GLU A 34 -2.75 1.70 -0.09
N GLY A 35 -2.43 2.21 1.10
CA GLY A 35 -2.89 1.71 2.39
C GLY A 35 -2.28 0.40 2.84
N GLU A 36 -2.31 0.21 4.15
CA GLU A 36 -2.16 -1.07 4.83
C GLU A 36 -3.55 -1.42 5.38
N PHE A 37 -4.34 -2.08 4.54
CA PHE A 37 -5.72 -2.40 4.85
C PHE A 37 -5.82 -3.81 5.43
N ILE A 38 -6.68 -3.96 6.43
CA ILE A 38 -6.93 -5.25 7.08
C ILE A 38 -7.98 -6.01 6.29
N ILE A 39 -7.72 -7.28 6.02
CA ILE A 39 -8.73 -8.17 5.43
C ILE A 39 -9.79 -8.54 6.46
N GLU A 40 -11.01 -8.04 6.24
CA GLU A 40 -12.18 -8.28 7.08
C GLU A 40 -12.93 -9.55 6.66
N ALA A 41 -12.96 -9.89 5.37
CA ALA A 41 -13.58 -11.12 4.89
C ALA A 41 -12.96 -11.64 3.59
N LEU A 42 -12.99 -12.95 3.38
CA LEU A 42 -12.54 -13.58 2.14
C LEU A 42 -13.76 -14.08 1.35
N HIS A 43 -14.00 -13.49 0.17
CA HIS A 43 -15.01 -13.96 -0.76
C HIS A 43 -14.39 -14.99 -1.71
N GLY A 44 -14.24 -16.21 -1.18
CA GLY A 44 -13.64 -17.33 -1.91
C GLY A 44 -12.17 -17.11 -2.24
N LYS A 45 -11.74 -17.52 -3.44
CA LYS A 45 -10.33 -17.43 -3.90
C LYS A 45 -10.04 -16.17 -4.72
N ASN A 46 -11.08 -15.43 -5.10
CA ASN A 46 -10.98 -14.43 -6.15
C ASN A 46 -11.19 -12.99 -5.64
N ALA A 47 -11.80 -12.82 -4.47
CA ALA A 47 -12.08 -11.50 -3.91
C ALA A 47 -11.89 -11.49 -2.38
N VAL A 48 -11.49 -10.36 -1.85
CA VAL A 48 -11.39 -10.11 -0.41
C VAL A 48 -12.08 -8.80 -0.10
N LYS A 49 -12.75 -8.76 1.05
CA LYS A 49 -13.28 -7.55 1.67
C LYS A 49 -12.21 -7.02 2.60
N VAL A 50 -11.85 -5.76 2.42
CA VAL A 50 -10.93 -5.06 3.30
C VAL A 50 -11.63 -3.90 3.98
N GLU A 51 -11.15 -3.58 5.16
CA GLU A 51 -11.51 -2.35 5.84
C GLU A 51 -10.73 -1.20 5.20
N LEU A 52 -11.45 -0.32 4.50
CA LEU A 52 -10.89 0.87 3.88
C LEU A 52 -10.97 2.05 4.84
N THR A 53 -9.87 2.78 4.96
CA THR A 53 -9.76 3.97 5.79
C THR A 53 -9.31 5.16 4.93
N GLY A 54 -9.59 6.39 5.39
CA GLY A 54 -9.16 7.62 4.72
C GLY A 54 -9.83 7.85 3.37
N GLU A 55 -9.04 8.08 2.32
CA GLU A 55 -9.55 8.46 0.99
C GLU A 55 -10.35 7.36 0.28
N LEU A 56 -10.22 6.12 0.73
CA LEU A 56 -10.92 4.96 0.16
C LEU A 56 -12.15 4.53 0.97
N GLU A 57 -12.48 5.18 2.09
CA GLU A 57 -13.64 4.82 2.94
C GLU A 57 -14.97 4.82 2.17
N ASN A 58 -15.10 5.72 1.18
CA ASN A 58 -16.30 5.87 0.34
C ASN A 58 -16.31 4.91 -0.87
N LYS A 59 -15.32 4.01 -0.99
CA LYS A 59 -15.24 3.00 -2.07
C LYS A 59 -15.80 1.65 -1.59
N HIS A 60 -16.13 0.81 -2.56
CA HIS A 60 -16.57 -0.55 -2.28
C HIS A 60 -15.44 -1.34 -1.58
N PRO A 61 -15.66 -1.92 -0.39
CA PRO A 61 -14.60 -2.57 0.40
C PRO A 61 -14.14 -3.92 -0.17
N THR A 62 -14.88 -4.50 -1.12
CA THR A 62 -14.50 -5.77 -1.76
C THR A 62 -13.71 -5.54 -3.04
N PHE A 63 -12.54 -6.16 -3.11
CA PHE A 63 -11.64 -6.09 -4.26
C PHE A 63 -11.22 -7.48 -4.73
N PRO A 64 -10.90 -7.63 -6.02
CA PRO A 64 -10.33 -8.87 -6.52
C PRO A 64 -8.87 -9.03 -6.08
N VAL A 65 -8.46 -10.28 -5.83
CA VAL A 65 -7.10 -10.64 -5.38
C VAL A 65 -5.98 -10.19 -6.32
N SER A 66 -6.29 -9.93 -7.59
CA SER A 66 -5.34 -9.45 -8.59
C SER A 66 -4.94 -7.98 -8.42
N LEU A 67 -5.74 -7.19 -7.70
CA LEU A 67 -5.47 -5.78 -7.42
C LEU A 67 -4.84 -5.59 -6.04
N GLN A 68 -4.44 -6.67 -5.37
CA GLN A 68 -3.94 -6.67 -4.01
C GLN A 68 -2.52 -7.17 -3.97
N LYS A 69 -1.74 -6.63 -3.03
CA LYS A 69 -0.43 -7.16 -2.66
C LYS A 69 -0.39 -7.36 -1.16
N ASN A 70 0.25 -8.44 -0.72
CA ASN A 70 0.58 -8.58 0.69
C ASN A 70 1.46 -7.40 1.11
N TYR A 71 1.09 -6.75 2.20
CA TYR A 71 1.93 -5.76 2.82
C TYR A 71 3.00 -6.49 3.62
N THR A 72 4.26 -6.34 3.22
CA THR A 72 5.38 -6.80 4.02
C THR A 72 5.73 -5.68 4.98
N GLN A 73 5.37 -5.85 6.25
CA GLN A 73 5.89 -4.97 7.30
C GLN A 73 7.42 -5.11 7.28
N ILE A 74 8.10 -4.02 6.99
CA ILE A 74 9.56 -3.98 7.03
C ILE A 74 9.91 -3.92 8.52
N ASP A 75 10.19 -5.09 9.11
CA ASP A 75 10.67 -5.16 10.49
C ASP A 75 11.98 -4.39 10.61
N LYS A 76 12.01 -3.41 11.51
CA LYS A 76 13.19 -2.55 11.77
C LYS A 76 14.44 -3.37 12.15
N GLU A 77 14.25 -4.59 12.67
CA GLU A 77 15.32 -5.54 12.97
C GLU A 77 15.95 -6.18 11.73
N SER A 78 15.18 -6.36 10.65
CA SER A 78 15.68 -6.97 9.40
C SER A 78 16.42 -5.97 8.51
N PHE A 79 16.17 -4.66 8.68
CA PHE A 79 16.78 -3.61 7.86
C PHE A 79 17.28 -2.45 8.73
N PRO A 80 18.37 -2.65 9.49
CA PRO A 80 18.92 -1.61 10.36
C PRO A 80 19.36 -0.35 9.59
N LEU A 81 19.75 -0.50 8.31
CA LEU A 81 20.23 0.60 7.45
C LEU A 81 19.15 1.63 7.04
N ILE A 82 17.86 1.30 7.17
CA ILE A 82 16.76 2.23 6.85
C ILE A 82 16.69 3.37 7.89
N ASN A 83 17.22 3.15 9.09
CA ASN A 83 17.16 4.12 10.18
C ASN A 83 18.34 5.11 10.20
N GLU A 84 19.34 4.97 9.32
CA GLU A 84 20.64 5.66 9.47
C GLU A 84 20.98 6.70 8.39
N THR A 85 20.00 7.36 7.79
CA THR A 85 20.33 8.60 7.07
C THR A 85 19.22 9.61 7.20
N PRO A 86 19.33 10.57 8.14
CA PRO A 86 18.81 11.91 7.88
C PRO A 86 19.37 12.31 6.51
N LEU A 87 18.51 12.69 5.57
CA LEU A 87 18.96 13.34 4.34
C LEU A 87 19.67 14.63 4.77
N GLU A 88 20.98 14.59 4.98
CA GLU A 88 21.79 15.80 5.07
C GLU A 88 21.66 16.48 3.71
N LEU A 89 20.74 17.45 3.65
CA LEU A 89 20.68 18.40 2.56
C LEU A 89 22.10 19.00 2.45
N PRO A 90 22.76 18.93 1.28
CA PRO A 90 23.99 19.69 1.12
C PRO A 90 23.67 21.15 1.48
N PRO A 91 24.51 21.82 2.28
CA PRO A 91 24.26 23.20 2.67
C PRO A 91 24.07 24.02 1.39
N LEU A 92 22.92 24.68 1.29
CA LEU A 92 22.66 25.63 0.22
C LEU A 92 23.76 26.68 0.33
N ASP A 93 24.65 26.71 -0.66
CA ASP A 93 25.72 27.70 -0.80
C ASP A 93 25.10 29.10 -0.67
N GLN A 94 25.18 29.67 0.53
CA GLN A 94 25.01 31.10 0.73
C GLN A 94 26.38 31.72 0.44
N SER A 95 26.74 31.74 -0.85
CA SER A 95 27.82 32.58 -1.35
C SER A 95 27.19 33.90 -1.79
N GLU A 96 27.42 34.92 -0.96
CA GLU A 96 27.20 36.36 -1.21
C GLU A 96 28.06 36.89 -2.36
#